data_AF-A8ZXE6-F1
#
_entry.id   AF-A8ZXE6-F1
#
_cell.length_a   1.000
_cell.length_b   1.000
_cell.length_c   1.000
_cell.angle_alpha   90.00
_cell.angle_beta   90.00
_cell.angle_gamma   90.00
#
_symmetry.space_group_name_H-M   'P 1'
#
loop_
_entity.id
_entity.type
_entity.pdbx_description
1 polymer ?
#
loop_
_entity_poly.entity_id
_entity_poly.type
_entity_poly.pdbx_seq_one_letter_code
_entity_poly.pdbx_strand_id
1 'polypeptide(L)'
;MIFLLILYNICTFVTAFAADASSLIAGEFDATSKNERQKIAKDIIGQIEKLSSYLSTPKPSEIKWVNNERVAIDKLKGTDAWTERIQKLYESPEFQQQKLKSHLDNIIDSLQCVTNENVNLKSEILCWAVASHHLSDETTLNDSIMILKRSGLLPEDIVKKADITESLGYGAKYNWFARGINEYIIIPYLSGRINE
;
A
#
# COMPACT_ATOMS: atom_id res chain seq x y z
N MET A 1 59.83 24.11 -12.22
CA MET A 1 59.21 25.22 -11.47
C MET A 1 58.38 26.00 -12.48
N ILE A 2 57.05 25.94 -12.56
CA ILE A 2 55.94 26.03 -11.59
C ILE A 2 54.74 25.42 -12.36
N PHE A 3 54.18 24.22 -12.09
CA PHE A 3 53.27 23.77 -11.03
C PHE A 3 52.13 24.72 -10.61
N LEU A 4 50.89 24.34 -11.03
CA LEU A 4 49.59 24.54 -10.33
C LEU A 4 49.06 26.00 -10.25
N LEU A 5 47.77 26.33 -10.40
CA LEU A 5 46.51 25.63 -10.13
C LEU A 5 45.43 26.02 -11.15
N ILE A 6 44.77 25.04 -11.76
CA ILE A 6 43.43 25.19 -12.31
C ILE A 6 42.46 24.83 -11.17
N LEU A 7 41.76 25.83 -10.65
CA LEU A 7 40.67 25.67 -9.69
C LEU A 7 39.50 24.95 -10.37
N TYR A 8 39.51 23.62 -10.31
CA TYR A 8 38.34 22.79 -10.57
C TYR A 8 37.36 22.96 -9.41
N ASN A 9 36.49 23.98 -9.51
CA ASN A 9 35.26 24.06 -8.74
C ASN A 9 34.29 23.03 -9.34
N ILE A 10 34.49 21.75 -9.01
CA ILE A 10 33.45 20.74 -9.21
C ILE A 10 32.39 21.05 -8.15
N CYS A 11 31.39 21.84 -8.53
CA CYS A 11 30.08 21.77 -7.90
C CYS A 11 29.61 20.33 -8.08
N THR A 12 29.90 19.47 -7.10
CA THR A 12 29.14 18.25 -6.88
C THR A 12 27.72 18.70 -6.56
N PHE A 13 26.88 18.78 -7.58
CA PHE A 13 25.45 18.65 -7.41
C PHE A 13 25.24 17.25 -6.83
N VAL A 14 25.28 17.14 -5.50
CA VAL A 14 24.61 16.03 -4.82
C VAL A 14 23.15 16.25 -5.16
N THR A 15 22.66 15.56 -6.19
CA THR A 15 21.23 15.38 -6.36
C THR A 15 20.79 14.67 -5.09
N ALA A 16 20.26 15.42 -4.14
CA ALA A 16 19.47 14.86 -3.07
C ALA A 16 18.32 14.14 -3.77
N PHE A 17 18.48 12.85 -4.02
CA PHE A 17 17.40 11.99 -4.48
C PHE A 17 16.32 12.16 -3.41
N ALA A 18 15.17 12.72 -3.80
CA ALA A 18 14.07 12.87 -2.87
C ALA A 18 13.68 11.46 -2.41
N ALA A 19 13.68 11.23 -1.08
CA ALA A 19 13.26 9.96 -0.53
C ALA A 19 11.85 9.62 -1.07
N ASP A 20 11.77 8.51 -1.80
CA ASP A 20 10.56 7.99 -2.43
C ASP A 20 10.32 6.54 -1.98
N ALA A 21 9.25 5.89 -2.44
CA ALA A 21 8.96 4.53 -2.02
C ALA A 21 10.01 3.51 -2.48
N SER A 22 10.82 3.83 -3.50
CA SER A 22 11.95 2.98 -3.89
C SER A 22 13.11 3.10 -2.89
N SER A 23 13.35 4.28 -2.33
CA SER A 23 14.30 4.50 -1.23
C SER A 23 13.93 3.66 0.00
N LEU A 24 12.63 3.49 0.29
CA LEU A 24 12.16 2.61 1.35
C LEU A 24 12.50 1.14 1.09
N ILE A 25 12.35 0.66 -0.15
CA ILE A 25 12.68 -0.73 -0.50
C ILE A 25 14.20 -0.98 -0.36
N ALA A 26 15.01 -0.01 -0.80
CA ALA A 26 16.46 -0.10 -0.76
C ALA A 26 17.06 0.17 0.64
N GLY A 27 16.30 0.78 1.55
CA GLY A 27 16.81 1.28 2.83
C GLY A 27 17.70 2.51 2.69
N GLU A 28 17.57 3.24 1.59
CA GLU A 28 18.41 4.39 1.21
C GLU A 28 17.73 5.72 1.60
N PHE A 29 17.40 5.87 2.88
CA PHE A 29 16.83 7.10 3.45
C PHE A 29 17.20 7.23 4.93
N ASP A 30 17.17 8.44 5.47
CA ASP A 30 17.31 8.72 6.89
C ASP A 30 15.98 8.43 7.61
N ALA A 31 15.86 7.22 8.13
CA ALA A 31 14.70 6.81 8.91
C ALA A 31 14.52 7.57 10.23
N THR A 32 15.54 8.28 10.74
CA THR A 32 15.41 9.13 11.93
C THR A 32 14.70 10.46 11.60
N SER A 33 14.79 10.92 10.35
CA SER A 33 14.14 12.13 9.86
C SER A 33 12.64 11.95 9.66
N LYS A 34 11.84 12.66 10.47
CA LYS A 34 10.38 12.73 10.31
C LYS A 34 9.98 13.19 8.91
N ASN A 35 10.69 14.18 8.37
CA ASN A 35 10.41 14.71 7.04
C ASN A 35 10.60 13.64 5.96
N GLU A 36 11.63 12.80 6.05
CA GLU A 36 11.84 11.72 5.07
C GLU A 36 10.79 10.63 5.19
N ARG A 37 10.45 10.19 6.41
CA ARG A 37 9.34 9.25 6.62
C ARG A 37 8.02 9.77 6.05
N GLN A 38 7.71 11.05 6.24
CA GLN A 38 6.52 11.68 5.67
C GLN A 38 6.54 11.78 4.15
N LYS A 39 7.71 12.02 3.53
CA LYS A 39 7.85 12.02 2.06
C LYS A 39 7.59 10.63 1.48
N ILE A 40 8.18 9.60 2.08
CA ILE A 40 7.93 8.20 1.69
C ILE A 40 6.44 7.86 1.83
N ALA A 41 5.81 8.23 2.95
CA ALA A 41 4.38 7.97 3.15
C ALA A 41 3.52 8.65 2.06
N LYS A 42 3.81 9.91 1.71
CA LYS A 42 3.12 10.63 0.62
C LYS A 42 3.31 9.97 -0.74
N ASP A 43 4.52 9.48 -1.03
CA ASP A 43 4.78 8.77 -2.29
C ASP A 43 4.00 7.45 -2.37
N ILE A 44 3.99 6.65 -1.30
CA ILE A 44 3.20 5.41 -1.24
C ILE A 44 1.70 5.74 -1.39
N ILE A 45 1.19 6.78 -0.73
CA ILE A 45 -0.21 7.25 -0.90
C ILE A 45 -0.48 7.52 -2.38
N GLY A 46 0.36 8.29 -3.07
CA GLY A 46 0.15 8.61 -4.48
C GLY A 46 0.09 7.36 -5.38
N GLN A 47 0.87 6.33 -5.06
CA GLN A 47 0.83 5.06 -5.79
C GLN A 47 -0.45 4.24 -5.50
N ILE A 48 -0.93 4.25 -4.26
CA ILE A 48 -2.18 3.60 -3.88
C ILE A 48 -3.38 4.34 -4.48
N GLU A 49 -3.39 5.67 -4.44
CA GLU A 49 -4.40 6.52 -5.07
C GLU A 49 -4.47 6.31 -6.57
N LYS A 50 -3.31 6.10 -7.23
CA LYS A 50 -3.27 5.77 -8.66
C LYS A 50 -4.07 4.50 -8.96
N LEU A 51 -3.89 3.43 -8.19
CA LEU A 51 -4.68 2.20 -8.34
C LEU A 51 -6.16 2.45 -8.00
N SER A 52 -6.43 3.14 -6.88
CA SER A 52 -7.78 3.45 -6.40
C SER A 52 -8.59 4.25 -7.42
N SER A 53 -7.94 5.13 -8.20
CA SER A 53 -8.60 5.95 -9.23
C SER A 53 -9.25 5.14 -10.36
N TYR A 54 -8.83 3.89 -10.55
CA TYR A 54 -9.42 2.98 -11.54
C TYR A 54 -10.60 2.17 -10.98
N LEU A 55 -10.84 2.22 -9.67
CA LEU A 55 -12.00 1.60 -9.05
C LEU A 55 -13.19 2.54 -9.14
N SER A 56 -14.27 2.08 -9.76
CA SER A 56 -15.54 2.78 -9.64
C SER A 56 -16.08 2.68 -8.21
N THR A 57 -16.85 3.67 -7.80
CA THR A 57 -17.60 3.60 -6.53
C THR A 57 -18.66 2.50 -6.64
N PRO A 58 -18.72 1.54 -5.67
CA PRO A 58 -19.76 0.52 -5.67
C PRO A 58 -21.16 1.15 -5.71
N LYS A 59 -22.03 0.63 -6.57
CA LYS A 59 -23.42 1.10 -6.66
C LYS A 59 -24.20 0.73 -5.39
N PRO A 60 -25.23 1.50 -5.01
CA PRO A 60 -26.09 1.15 -3.89
C PRO A 60 -26.70 -0.26 -3.99
N SER A 61 -26.99 -0.74 -5.21
CA SER A 61 -27.49 -2.10 -5.45
C SER A 61 -26.44 -3.18 -5.18
N GLU A 62 -25.18 -2.93 -5.52
CA GLU A 62 -24.05 -3.85 -5.31
C GLU A 62 -23.72 -3.94 -3.81
N ILE A 63 -23.73 -2.80 -3.10
CA ILE A 63 -23.60 -2.74 -1.64
C ILE A 63 -24.73 -3.52 -0.96
N LYS A 64 -25.99 -3.29 -1.39
CA LYS A 64 -27.15 -4.00 -0.85
C LYS A 64 -27.06 -5.50 -1.11
N TRP A 65 -26.61 -5.91 -2.28
CA TRP A 65 -26.42 -7.32 -2.62
C TRP A 65 -25.39 -7.98 -1.69
N VAL A 66 -24.20 -7.39 -1.52
CA VAL A 66 -23.16 -7.95 -0.62
C VAL A 66 -23.65 -8.07 0.82
N ASN A 67 -24.36 -7.06 1.32
CA ASN A 67 -24.90 -7.09 2.67
C ASN A 67 -25.95 -8.20 2.85
N ASN A 68 -26.85 -8.35 1.89
CA ASN A 68 -27.84 -9.42 1.92
C ASN A 68 -27.19 -10.80 1.83
N GLU A 69 -26.15 -10.94 1.01
CA GLU A 69 -25.45 -12.21 0.81
C GLU A 69 -24.68 -12.62 2.07
N ARG A 70 -24.05 -11.69 2.78
CA ARG A 70 -23.44 -11.94 4.10
C ARG A 70 -24.46 -12.44 5.12
N VAL A 71 -25.63 -11.80 5.19
CA VAL A 71 -26.73 -12.23 6.07
C VAL A 71 -27.26 -13.62 5.70
N ALA A 72 -27.34 -13.93 4.40
CA ALA A 72 -27.77 -15.24 3.93
C ALA A 72 -26.75 -16.34 4.27
N ILE A 73 -25.45 -16.07 4.09
CA ILE A 73 -24.35 -16.96 4.47
C ILE A 73 -24.36 -17.23 5.98
N ASP A 74 -24.56 -16.21 6.81
CA ASP A 74 -24.56 -16.37 8.26
C ASP A 74 -25.63 -17.36 8.75
N LYS A 75 -26.77 -17.45 8.06
CA LYS A 75 -27.84 -18.41 8.36
C LYS A 75 -27.49 -19.86 8.01
N LEU A 76 -26.43 -20.08 7.23
CA LEU A 76 -25.99 -21.41 6.77
C LEU A 76 -24.83 -21.97 7.60
N LYS A 77 -24.29 -21.23 8.59
CA LYS A 77 -23.11 -21.64 9.39
C LYS A 77 -23.22 -23.09 9.89
N GLY A 78 -22.15 -23.85 9.65
CA GLY A 78 -22.05 -25.26 10.05
C GLY A 78 -22.65 -26.26 9.05
N THR A 79 -23.09 -25.81 7.88
CA THR A 79 -23.57 -26.68 6.78
C THR A 79 -22.59 -26.68 5.60
N ASP A 80 -22.63 -27.71 4.76
CA ASP A 80 -21.81 -27.77 3.54
C ASP A 80 -22.11 -26.60 2.58
N ALA A 81 -23.38 -26.17 2.54
CA ALA A 81 -23.82 -25.03 1.74
C ALA A 81 -23.19 -23.69 2.18
N TRP A 82 -22.69 -23.61 3.42
CA TRP A 82 -21.97 -22.42 3.92
C TRP A 82 -20.68 -22.19 3.16
N THR A 83 -19.85 -23.22 3.04
CA THR A 83 -18.54 -23.15 2.39
C THR A 83 -18.67 -22.77 0.92
N GLU A 84 -19.58 -23.42 0.19
CA GLU A 84 -19.84 -23.12 -1.22
C GLU A 84 -20.31 -21.67 -1.40
N ARG A 85 -21.20 -21.19 -0.53
CA ARG A 85 -21.75 -19.84 -0.66
C ARG A 85 -20.75 -18.76 -0.27
N ILE A 86 -19.87 -19.03 0.69
CA ILE A 86 -18.70 -18.18 0.97
C ILE A 86 -17.81 -18.10 -0.26
N GLN A 87 -17.46 -19.23 -0.88
CA GLN A 87 -16.62 -19.21 -2.07
C GLN A 87 -17.22 -18.32 -3.17
N LYS A 88 -18.53 -18.47 -3.44
CA LYS A 88 -19.24 -17.61 -4.41
C LYS A 88 -19.18 -16.12 -4.05
N LEU A 89 -19.28 -15.76 -2.77
CA LEU A 89 -19.11 -14.38 -2.33
C LEU A 89 -17.68 -13.89 -2.58
N TYR A 90 -16.66 -14.71 -2.31
CA TYR A 90 -15.26 -14.34 -2.59
C TYR A 90 -14.93 -14.34 -4.09
N GLU A 91 -15.73 -14.96 -4.94
CA GLU A 91 -15.57 -14.88 -6.40
C GLU A 91 -16.39 -13.74 -7.04
N SER A 92 -17.25 -13.08 -6.26
CA SER A 92 -18.15 -12.03 -6.73
C SER A 92 -17.41 -10.70 -7.01
N PRO A 93 -17.62 -10.08 -8.19
CA PRO A 93 -17.07 -8.76 -8.49
C PRO A 93 -17.51 -7.67 -7.50
N GLU A 94 -18.77 -7.68 -7.07
CA GLU A 94 -19.35 -6.68 -6.15
C GLU A 94 -18.66 -6.72 -4.78
N PHE A 95 -18.37 -7.92 -4.29
CA PHE A 95 -17.65 -8.11 -3.03
C PHE A 95 -16.18 -7.70 -3.19
N GLN A 96 -15.51 -8.14 -4.26
CA GLN A 96 -14.11 -7.82 -4.48
C GLN A 96 -13.86 -6.33 -4.69
N GLN A 97 -14.80 -5.62 -5.34
CA GLN A 97 -14.73 -4.17 -5.49
C GLN A 97 -14.78 -3.45 -4.14
N GLN A 98 -15.73 -3.82 -3.28
CA GLN A 98 -15.84 -3.26 -1.94
C GLN A 98 -14.63 -3.62 -1.07
N LYS A 99 -14.17 -4.88 -1.16
CA LYS A 99 -13.02 -5.39 -0.42
C LYS A 99 -11.76 -4.61 -0.80
N LEU A 100 -11.45 -4.51 -2.08
CA LEU A 100 -10.27 -3.79 -2.56
C LEU A 100 -10.35 -2.31 -2.20
N LYS A 101 -11.49 -1.65 -2.45
CA LYS A 101 -11.65 -0.24 -2.11
C LYS A 101 -11.40 0.02 -0.61
N SER A 102 -12.06 -0.75 0.27
CA SER A 102 -11.85 -0.63 1.71
C SER A 102 -10.39 -0.91 2.10
N HIS A 103 -9.75 -1.87 1.43
CA HIS A 103 -8.36 -2.22 1.71
C HIS A 103 -7.40 -1.08 1.34
N LEU A 104 -7.55 -0.48 0.15
CA LEU A 104 -6.75 0.67 -0.27
C LEU A 104 -7.01 1.91 0.61
N ASP A 105 -8.28 2.16 0.95
CA ASP A 105 -8.66 3.27 1.84
C ASP A 105 -7.99 3.09 3.22
N ASN A 106 -7.96 1.88 3.79
CA ASN A 106 -7.27 1.61 5.08
C ASN A 106 -5.75 1.85 5.00
N ILE A 107 -5.11 1.53 3.87
CA ILE A 107 -3.68 1.82 3.64
C ILE A 107 -3.47 3.34 3.61
N ILE A 108 -4.29 4.06 2.83
CA ILE A 108 -4.21 5.52 2.70
C ILE A 108 -4.40 6.18 4.06
N ASP A 109 -5.45 5.84 4.81
CA ASP A 109 -5.75 6.43 6.12
C ASP A 109 -4.59 6.23 7.11
N SER A 110 -3.99 5.04 7.11
CA SER A 110 -2.84 4.71 7.96
C SER A 110 -1.61 5.55 7.58
N LEU A 111 -1.34 5.73 6.28
CA LEU A 111 -0.24 6.57 5.82
C LEU A 111 -0.53 8.07 6.01
N GLN A 112 -1.78 8.51 5.90
CA GLN A 112 -2.17 9.88 6.19
C GLN A 112 -1.90 10.23 7.66
N CYS A 113 -2.13 9.29 8.59
CA CYS A 113 -1.71 9.44 9.98
C CYS A 113 -0.20 9.71 10.11
N VAL A 114 0.66 9.01 9.36
CA VAL A 114 2.11 9.26 9.35
C VAL A 114 2.43 10.68 8.87
N THR A 115 1.70 11.16 7.86
CA THR A 115 1.92 12.51 7.30
C THR A 115 1.45 13.65 8.21
N ASN A 116 0.76 13.37 9.31
CA ASN A 116 0.29 14.39 10.24
C ASN A 116 1.44 14.94 11.09
N GLU A 117 1.69 16.24 10.96
CA GLU A 117 2.76 16.95 11.67
C GLU A 117 2.63 16.88 13.20
N ASN A 118 1.41 16.73 13.72
CA ASN A 118 1.12 16.74 15.15
C ASN A 118 1.22 15.36 15.81
N VAL A 119 1.43 14.30 15.03
CA VAL A 119 1.57 12.94 15.56
C VAL A 119 2.98 12.76 16.16
N ASN A 120 3.04 12.31 17.41
CA ASN A 120 4.31 11.95 18.06
C ASN A 120 4.89 10.66 17.48
N LEU A 121 6.18 10.41 17.71
CA LEU A 121 6.89 9.28 17.10
C LEU A 121 6.21 7.93 17.43
N LYS A 122 5.79 7.71 18.67
CA LYS A 122 5.13 6.44 19.07
C LYS A 122 3.86 6.18 18.26
N SER A 123 3.01 7.19 18.11
CA SER A 123 1.78 7.09 17.32
C SER A 123 2.08 6.98 15.82
N GLU A 124 3.13 7.65 15.34
CA GLU A 124 3.59 7.53 13.95
C GLU A 124 4.00 6.09 13.63
N ILE A 125 4.75 5.44 14.54
CA ILE A 125 5.18 4.04 14.39
C ILE A 125 3.98 3.07 14.41
N LEU A 126 2.96 3.34 15.22
CA LEU A 126 1.72 2.57 15.17
C LEU A 126 1.05 2.69 13.78
N CYS A 127 0.99 3.89 13.22
CA CYS A 127 0.43 4.12 11.90
C CYS A 127 1.24 3.43 10.80
N TRP A 128 2.57 3.42 10.90
CA TRP A 128 3.44 2.60 10.05
C TRP A 128 3.16 1.10 10.18
N ALA A 129 2.94 0.59 11.39
CA ALA A 129 2.62 -0.82 11.62
C ALA A 129 1.29 -1.22 11.00
N VAL A 130 0.25 -0.40 11.13
CA VAL A 130 -1.05 -0.64 10.50
C VAL A 130 -0.94 -0.58 8.96
N ALA A 131 -0.22 0.41 8.42
CA ALA A 131 0.03 0.50 6.99
C ALA A 131 0.78 -0.74 6.47
N SER A 132 1.84 -1.17 7.15
CA SER A 132 2.60 -2.38 6.80
C SER A 132 1.73 -3.63 6.83
N HIS A 133 0.84 -3.77 7.82
CA HIS A 133 -0.05 -4.91 7.92
C HIS A 133 -0.94 -5.02 6.66
N HIS A 134 -1.59 -3.92 6.28
CA HIS A 134 -2.44 -3.92 5.09
C HIS A 134 -1.64 -4.10 3.79
N LEU A 135 -0.50 -3.42 3.65
CA LEU A 135 0.38 -3.56 2.49
C LEU A 135 0.90 -5.00 2.29
N SER A 136 1.00 -5.78 3.37
CA SER A 136 1.43 -7.19 3.32
C SER A 136 0.33 -8.20 2.95
N ASP A 137 -0.94 -7.78 2.85
CA ASP A 137 -2.06 -8.65 2.46
C ASP A 137 -2.10 -8.83 0.93
N GLU A 138 -1.11 -9.55 0.41
CA GLU A 138 -1.00 -9.87 -1.01
C GLU A 138 -2.23 -10.62 -1.53
N THR A 139 -2.83 -11.48 -0.72
CA THR A 139 -4.01 -12.27 -1.09
C THR A 139 -5.18 -11.36 -1.45
N THR A 140 -5.48 -10.37 -0.61
CA THR A 140 -6.55 -9.41 -0.92
C THR A 140 -6.26 -8.64 -2.20
N LEU A 141 -5.03 -8.16 -2.42
CA LEU A 141 -4.67 -7.43 -3.64
C LEU A 141 -4.75 -8.34 -4.89
N ASN A 142 -4.15 -9.53 -4.82
CA ASN A 142 -4.09 -10.49 -5.92
C ASN A 142 -5.49 -10.92 -6.36
N ASP A 143 -6.31 -11.41 -5.41
CA ASP A 143 -7.63 -11.95 -5.72
C ASP A 143 -8.56 -10.85 -6.24
N SER A 144 -8.59 -9.70 -5.57
CA SER A 144 -9.49 -8.62 -5.96
C SER A 144 -9.13 -8.07 -7.34
N ILE A 145 -7.85 -7.78 -7.59
CA ILE A 145 -7.41 -7.22 -8.88
C ILE A 145 -7.65 -8.23 -10.00
N MET A 146 -7.33 -9.52 -9.78
CA MET A 146 -7.57 -10.57 -10.76
C MET A 146 -9.06 -10.69 -11.13
N ILE A 147 -9.95 -10.76 -10.13
CA ILE A 147 -11.40 -10.92 -10.34
C ILE A 147 -11.98 -9.68 -11.03
N LEU A 148 -11.60 -8.48 -10.57
CA LEU A 148 -12.10 -7.22 -11.13
C LEU A 148 -11.59 -6.97 -12.57
N LYS A 149 -10.35 -7.39 -12.88
CA LYS A 149 -9.82 -7.36 -14.25
C LYS A 149 -10.60 -8.32 -15.15
N ARG A 150 -10.84 -9.56 -14.69
CA ARG A 150 -11.62 -10.57 -15.46
C ARG A 150 -13.08 -10.16 -15.69
N SER A 151 -13.68 -9.45 -14.74
CA SER A 151 -15.07 -8.96 -14.86
C SER A 151 -15.20 -7.64 -15.63
N GLY A 152 -14.09 -7.03 -16.05
CA GLY A 152 -14.08 -5.75 -16.77
C GLY A 152 -14.37 -4.53 -15.89
N LEU A 153 -14.34 -4.68 -14.56
CA LEU A 153 -14.45 -3.57 -13.62
C LEU A 153 -13.12 -2.84 -13.40
N LEU A 154 -12.00 -3.46 -13.78
CA LEU A 154 -10.70 -2.82 -13.96
C LEU A 154 -10.29 -2.84 -15.44
N PRO A 155 -9.55 -1.82 -15.92
CA PRO A 155 -8.98 -1.83 -17.27
C PRO A 155 -8.08 -3.05 -17.52
N GLU A 156 -8.08 -3.55 -18.74
CA GLU A 156 -7.23 -4.69 -19.13
C GLU A 156 -5.72 -4.37 -18.96
N ASP A 157 -5.33 -3.13 -19.22
CA ASP A 157 -3.97 -2.60 -19.10
C ASP A 157 -3.66 -2.01 -17.70
N ILE A 158 -4.43 -2.39 -16.67
CA ILE A 158 -4.26 -1.88 -15.30
C ILE A 158 -2.83 -2.09 -14.76
N VAL A 159 -2.15 -3.16 -15.16
CA VAL A 159 -0.77 -3.46 -14.78
C VAL A 159 0.16 -2.30 -15.11
N LYS A 160 0.10 -1.83 -16.36
CA LYS A 160 0.90 -0.70 -16.86
C LYS A 160 0.40 0.63 -16.28
N LYS A 161 -0.91 0.81 -16.20
CA LYS A 161 -1.53 2.07 -15.74
C LYS A 161 -1.27 2.35 -14.27
N ALA A 162 -1.47 1.37 -13.40
CA ALA A 162 -1.27 1.49 -11.97
C ALA A 162 0.17 1.20 -11.52
N ASP A 163 1.06 0.82 -12.45
CA ASP A 163 2.45 0.44 -12.13
C ASP A 163 2.52 -0.67 -11.07
N ILE A 164 1.76 -1.74 -11.33
CA ILE A 164 1.72 -2.97 -10.53
C ILE A 164 2.36 -4.11 -11.33
N THR A 165 2.77 -5.20 -10.67
CA THR A 165 3.47 -6.32 -11.31
C THR A 165 2.58 -7.56 -11.35
N GLU A 166 2.29 -8.11 -12.53
CA GLU A 166 1.48 -9.34 -12.62
C GLU A 166 2.31 -10.62 -12.44
N SER A 167 3.55 -10.65 -12.95
CA SER A 167 4.41 -11.84 -12.94
C SER A 167 4.83 -12.32 -11.55
N LEU A 168 4.84 -11.42 -10.57
CA LEU A 168 5.15 -11.70 -9.17
C LEU A 168 3.89 -11.69 -8.29
N GLY A 169 2.70 -11.50 -8.88
CA GLY A 169 1.46 -11.21 -8.17
C GLY A 169 1.23 -9.70 -8.02
N TYR A 170 -0.01 -9.27 -8.26
CA TYR A 170 -0.45 -7.87 -8.19
C TYR A 170 -0.11 -7.18 -6.85
N GLY A 171 -0.01 -7.95 -5.75
CA GLY A 171 0.36 -7.49 -4.42
C GLY A 171 1.87 -7.32 -4.15
N ALA A 172 2.75 -7.87 -4.99
CA ALA A 172 4.18 -8.03 -4.66
C ALA A 172 4.89 -6.71 -4.34
N LYS A 173 4.62 -5.66 -5.13
CA LYS A 173 5.21 -4.32 -4.93
C LYS A 173 4.81 -3.73 -3.57
N TYR A 174 3.54 -3.91 -3.19
CA TYR A 174 3.03 -3.42 -1.91
C TYR A 174 3.63 -4.20 -0.73
N ASN A 175 3.83 -5.50 -0.88
CA ASN A 175 4.53 -6.29 0.12
C ASN A 175 6.00 -5.87 0.28
N TRP A 176 6.69 -5.44 -0.78
CA TRP A 176 8.02 -4.85 -0.64
C TRP A 176 8.01 -3.55 0.17
N PHE A 177 6.98 -2.71 0.02
CA PHE A 177 6.81 -1.55 0.91
C PHE A 177 6.58 -1.99 2.36
N ALA A 178 5.70 -2.97 2.60
CA ALA A 178 5.48 -3.51 3.95
C ALA A 178 6.78 -4.00 4.59
N ARG A 179 7.59 -4.75 3.83
CA ARG A 179 8.90 -5.21 4.26
C ARG A 179 9.84 -4.05 4.59
N GLY A 180 9.96 -3.05 3.72
CA GLY A 180 10.79 -1.87 3.96
C GLY A 180 10.36 -1.10 5.21
N ILE A 181 9.05 -0.94 5.45
CA ILE A 181 8.53 -0.31 6.67
C ILE A 181 8.98 -1.09 7.91
N ASN A 182 8.86 -2.42 7.89
CA ASN A 182 9.30 -3.25 9.01
C ASN A 182 10.81 -3.14 9.25
N GLU A 183 11.61 -3.33 8.21
CA GLU A 183 13.06 -3.41 8.29
C GLU A 183 13.72 -2.08 8.64
N TYR A 184 13.21 -0.97 8.10
CA TYR A 184 13.88 0.33 8.18
C TYR A 184 13.18 1.35 9.08
N ILE A 185 11.94 1.11 9.52
CA ILE A 185 11.21 2.04 10.40
C ILE A 185 10.84 1.36 11.72
N ILE A 186 10.05 0.29 11.68
CA ILE A 186 9.47 -0.32 12.90
C ILE A 186 10.56 -1.01 13.74
N ILE A 187 11.33 -1.93 13.15
CA ILE A 187 12.38 -2.65 13.88
C ILE A 187 13.44 -1.68 14.43
N PRO A 188 13.95 -0.70 13.65
CA PRO A 188 14.87 0.30 14.17
C PRO A 188 14.32 1.08 15.37
N TYR A 189 13.05 1.53 15.34
CA TYR A 189 12.41 2.15 16.49
C TYR A 189 12.37 1.23 17.72
N LEU A 190 11.91 -0.02 17.55
CA LEU A 190 11.85 -0.99 18.65
C LEU A 190 13.23 -1.32 19.23
N SER A 191 14.28 -1.24 18.42
CA SER A 191 15.68 -1.41 18.83
C SER A 191 16.32 -0.15 19.45
N GLY A 192 15.61 0.98 19.50
CA GLY A 192 16.11 2.26 20.01
C GLY A 192 16.99 3.06 19.04
N ARG A 193 17.09 2.64 17.78
CA ARG A 193 17.85 3.34 16.71
C ARG A 193 17.10 4.54 16.14
N ILE A 194 15.77 4.56 16.26
CA ILE A 194 14.93 5.74 16.02
C ILE A 194 14.34 6.11 17.37
N ASN A 195 14.62 7.33 17.83
CA ASN A 195 14.15 7.90 19.09
C ASN A 195 13.72 9.36 18.86
N GLU A 196 13.06 9.95 19.85
CA GLU A 196 12.58 11.34 19.81
C GLU A 196 13.72 12.37 19.78
#